data_AF-A0A8S9WHE8-F1
#
_entry.id   AF-A0A8S9WHE8-F1
#
_cell.length_a   1.000
_cell.length_b   1.000
_cell.length_c   1.000
_cell.angle_alpha   90.00
_cell.angle_beta   90.00
_cell.angle_gamma   90.00
#
_symmetry.space_group_name_H-M   'P 1'
#
loop_
_entity.id
_entity.type
_entity.pdbx_description
1 polymer ?
#
loop_
_entity_poly.entity_id
_entity_poly.type
_entity_poly.pdbx_seq_one_letter_code
_entity_poly.pdbx_strand_id
1 'polypeptide(L)' 'MEKSSSKVNIKCGKCDKSISGDVYEFGGVKLCEDCYLDDVIASQPKKCVMK' A
#
# COMPACT_ATOMS: atom_id res chain seq x y z
N MET A 1 13.33 -30.85 3.09
CA MET A 1 12.43 -29.85 3.73
C MET A 1 11.66 -29.13 2.65
N GLU A 2 10.39 -29.49 2.48
CA GLU A 2 9.45 -28.75 1.63
C GLU A 2 9.14 -27.44 2.34
N LYS A 3 9.81 -26.36 1.96
CA LYS A 3 9.49 -25.03 2.47
C LYS A 3 8.28 -24.56 1.68
N SER A 4 7.09 -24.92 2.17
CA SER A 4 5.80 -24.43 1.70
C SER A 4 5.83 -22.90 1.79
N SER A 5 6.26 -22.27 0.69
CA SER A 5 6.24 -20.83 0.53
C SER A 5 4.78 -20.47 0.32
N SER A 6 4.07 -20.27 1.43
CA SER A 6 2.77 -19.61 1.44
C SER A 6 2.98 -18.22 0.87
N LYS A 7 2.96 -18.10 -0.46
CA LYS A 7 2.81 -16.80 -1.15
C LYS A 7 1.50 -16.24 -0.63
N VAL A 8 1.59 -15.40 0.40
CA VAL A 8 0.44 -14.69 0.93
C VAL A 8 0.02 -13.79 -0.22
N ASN A 9 -1.03 -14.20 -0.93
CA ASN A 9 -1.54 -13.50 -2.10
C ASN A 9 -2.34 -12.30 -1.58
N ILE A 10 -1.62 -11.31 -1.04
CA ILE A 10 -2.20 -10.11 -0.47
C ILE A 10 -2.60 -9.23 -1.64
N LYS A 11 -3.87 -8.82 -1.66
CA LYS A 11 -4.40 -7.90 -2.66
C LYS A 11 -4.41 -6.48 -2.10
N CYS A 12 -4.13 -5.52 -2.97
CA CYS A 12 -4.30 -4.11 -2.66
C CYS A 12 -5.80 -3.78 -2.53
N GLY A 13 -6.20 -3.19 -1.41
CA GLY A 13 -7.58 -2.80 -1.14
C GLY A 13 -8.13 -1.69 -2.03
N LYS A 14 -7.27 -0.95 -2.76
CA LYS A 14 -7.68 0.08 -3.73
C LYS A 14 -7.78 -0.41 -5.17
N CYS A 15 -6.75 -1.10 -5.66
CA CYS A 15 -6.65 -1.47 -7.07
C CYS A 15 -6.91 -2.96 -7.35
N ASP A 16 -7.21 -3.76 -6.32
CA ASP A 16 -7.40 -5.22 -6.34
C ASP A 16 -6.22 -6.04 -6.92
N LYS A 17 -5.10 -5.37 -7.24
CA LYS A 17 -3.89 -6.01 -7.75
C LYS A 17 -3.22 -6.82 -6.65
N SER A 18 -2.70 -7.99 -7.01
CA SER A 18 -1.82 -8.78 -6.16
C SER A 18 -0.54 -8.01 -5.85
N ILE A 19 -0.27 -7.82 -4.57
CA ILE A 19 0.96 -7.20 -4.07
C ILE A 19 2.04 -8.28 -4.08
N SER A 20 2.95 -8.21 -5.05
CA SER A 20 4.08 -9.15 -5.16
C SER A 20 5.30 -8.73 -4.33
N GLY A 21 5.31 -7.50 -3.82
CA GLY A 21 6.38 -6.94 -3.00
C GLY A 21 5.91 -6.62 -1.59
N ASP A 22 6.41 -5.53 -1.04
CA ASP A 22 6.03 -5.04 0.29
C ASP A 22 4.58 -4.57 0.34
N VAL A 23 3.90 -4.92 1.42
CA VAL A 23 2.52 -4.54 1.70
C VAL A 23 2.53 -3.40 2.70
N TYR A 24 1.88 -2.31 2.33
CA TYR A 24 1.75 -1.12 3.17
C TYR A 24 0.36 -1.09 3.80
N GLU A 25 0.22 -0.58 5.01
CA GLU A 25 -1.09 -0.43 5.67
C GLU A 25 -1.37 1.05 5.92
N PHE A 26 -2.51 1.54 5.42
CA PHE A 26 -2.97 2.91 5.64
C PHE A 26 -4.42 2.90 6.12
N GLY A 27 -4.68 3.41 7.32
CA GLY A 27 -6.02 3.43 7.90
C GLY A 27 -6.66 2.04 8.07
N GLY A 28 -5.87 0.98 8.25
CA GLY A 28 -6.34 -0.41 8.35
C GLY A 28 -6.58 -1.11 7.01
N VAL A 29 -6.24 -0.46 5.88
CA VAL A 29 -6.34 -1.04 4.54
C VAL A 29 -4.94 -1.39 4.02
N LYS A 30 -4.78 -2.62 3.51
CA LYS A 30 -3.54 -3.07 2.88
C LYS A 30 -3.45 -2.56 1.44
N LEU A 31 -2.39 -1.83 1.12
CA LEU A 31 -2.17 -1.16 -0.15
C LEU A 31 -0.81 -1.57 -0.73
N CYS A 32 -0.71 -1.57 -2.06
CA CYS A 32 0.59 -1.59 -2.72
C CYS A 32 1.28 -0.23 -2.54
N GLU A 33 2.61 -0.20 -2.73
CA GLU A 33 3.42 1.03 -2.63
C GLU A 33 2.79 2.23 -3.34
N ASP A 34 2.39 2.04 -4.60
CA ASP A 34 1.77 3.05 -5.45
C ASP A 34 0.51 3.68 -4.80
N CYS A 35 -0.47 2.85 -4.43
CA CYS A 35 -1.70 3.31 -3.78
C CYS A 35 -1.47 3.88 -2.38
N TYR A 36 -0.49 3.37 -1.63
CA TYR A 36 -0.13 3.89 -0.32
C TYR A 36 0.42 5.31 -0.43
N LEU A 37 1.34 5.55 -1.38
CA LEU A 37 1.92 6.86 -1.62
C LEU A 37 0.82 7.87 -2.02
N ASP A 38 -0.09 7.50 -2.92
CA ASP A 38 -1.23 8.35 -3.29
C ASP A 38 -2.09 8.76 -2.08
N ASP A 39 -2.45 7.82 -1.19
CA ASP A 39 -3.23 8.11 0.02
C ASP A 39 -2.46 8.96 1.03
N VAL A 40 -1.16 8.70 1.21
CA VAL A 40 -0.30 9.50 2.09
C VAL A 40 -0.19 10.92 1.57
N ILE A 41 0.04 11.11 0.26
CA ILE A 41 0.13 12.43 -0.38
C ILE A 41 -1.22 13.16 -0.29
N ALA A 42 -2.35 12.45 -0.47
CA ALA A 42 -3.68 13.03 -0.34
C ALA A 42 -4.02 13.40 1.12
N SER A 43 -3.54 12.62 2.08
CA SER A 43 -3.77 12.85 3.51
C SER A 43 -2.84 13.90 4.10
N GLN A 44 -1.65 14.10 3.50
CA GLN A 44 -0.79 15.21 3.87
C GLN A 44 -1.50 16.53 3.52
N PRO A 45 -1.65 17.46 4.49
CA PRO A 45 -2.18 18.77 4.17
C PRO A 45 -1.25 19.41 3.15
N LYS A 46 -1.77 19.75 1.97
CA LYS A 46 -1.09 20.57 0.95
C LYS A 46 -0.89 21.99 1.47
N LYS A 47 -0.11 22.16 2.53
CA LYS A 47 0.39 23.43 3.03
C LYS A 47 1.81 23.64 2.50
N CYS A 48 1.98 23.60 1.18
CA CYS A 48 2.93 24.51 0.57
C CYS A 48 2.29 25.90 0.60
N VAL A 49 2.25 26.50 1.81
CA VAL A 49 2.12 27.94 1.92
C VAL A 49 3.45 28.48 1.44
N MET A 50 3.58 28.69 0.12
CA MET A 50 4.59 29.62 -0.38
C MET A 50 4.25 30.96 0.27
N LYS A 51 5.10 31.39 1.19
CA LYS A 51 5.03 32.70 1.82
C LYS A 51 6.07 33.60 1.16
#